data_AF-A0A3N4I189-F1
#
_entry.id   AF-A0A3N4I189-F1
#
_cell.length_a   1.000
_cell.length_b   1.000
_cell.length_c   1.000
_cell.angle_alpha   90.00
_cell.angle_beta   90.00
_cell.angle_gamma   90.00
#
_symmetry.space_group_name_H-M   'P 1'
#
loop_
_entity.id
_entity.type
_entity.pdbx_description
1 polymer ?
#
loop_
_entity_poly.entity_id
_entity_poly.type
_entity_poly.pdbx_seq_one_letter_code
_entity_poly.pdbx_strand_id
1 'polypeptide(L)'
;MVRPYSLLKALLFAATASASAIISARQDDNHWVSTWTSMPQLVEPNNLPPAPFTGGSQFNAATLRQTLHMTLSAPRIRIQISNTFGTTDLPITAASIANPVNNAAGVGSIDTASLKKLTFNGKDSITIPRGTVAYTDPIDFPIKPQQNIAVSLYLASGQSGNQITGHPGSRTTSWMQSGNHINAANVSGGKTVHWYFISVVEAWTPKATSALVILGDSITDGRGSDDDKNNRWPDLLLAKFIKNGITTIAINNQAAGGNCVLSQCLGPSLLSRYKRDALDQQGVKYVMIFEGVNDIGNGGTDSGSQQRIGDQLISAFTQISRDAKAKGLKVFAATITPLGTGYTGGSREQTRQRVNQWILQQAGGIFDAVIDFDKIVRDPSNASKLARAYDGSGDGLHPNVAGFQAIADAFPLNIFNVTPGTPTTSTSTTATGSTTTSTTTFVPTSTVSTPTSSPTPTVSPGGTLPKYSQCAGNGWQGSGFCVDGTVCNKLNDWYSQCL
;
A
#
# COMPACT_ATOMS: atom_id res chain seq x y z
N MET A 1 -6.28 78.84 37.06
CA MET A 1 -7.71 78.79 36.64
C MET A 1 -7.89 77.71 35.59
N VAL A 2 -9.13 77.27 35.37
CA VAL A 2 -9.61 76.36 34.31
C VAL A 2 -9.14 74.89 34.34
N ARG A 3 -10.17 74.06 34.15
CA ARG A 3 -10.34 72.60 34.15
C ARG A 3 -9.76 71.88 32.89
N PRO A 4 -9.91 70.54 32.72
CA PRO A 4 -8.88 69.68 32.11
C PRO A 4 -9.22 69.14 30.70
N TYR A 5 -9.27 67.80 30.55
CA TYR A 5 -9.18 66.94 29.35
C TYR A 5 -7.72 66.62 28.92
N SER A 6 -7.36 65.38 28.56
CA SER A 6 -8.17 64.16 28.35
C SER A 6 -7.49 62.87 28.87
N LEU A 7 -8.30 61.99 29.48
CA LEU A 7 -7.97 60.57 29.69
C LEU A 7 -8.42 59.78 28.45
N LEU A 8 -7.48 59.22 27.67
CA LEU A 8 -7.59 57.97 26.88
C LEU A 8 -6.35 57.80 25.98
N LYS A 9 -5.45 56.82 26.27
CA LYS A 9 -4.46 56.15 25.37
C LYS A 9 -3.39 55.35 26.15
N ALA A 10 -3.79 54.31 26.90
CA ALA A 10 -2.83 53.50 27.67
C ALA A 10 -3.26 52.04 27.94
N LEU A 11 -4.08 51.41 27.07
CA LEU A 11 -4.64 50.08 27.37
C LEU A 11 -5.06 49.26 26.12
N LEU A 12 -4.18 49.14 25.12
CA LEU A 12 -4.46 48.32 23.92
C LEU A 12 -3.22 47.69 23.23
N PHE A 13 -2.19 47.28 23.99
CA PHE A 13 -0.97 46.70 23.41
C PHE A 13 -0.41 45.46 24.16
N ALA A 14 -1.30 44.68 24.79
CA ALA A 14 -0.93 43.51 25.61
C ALA A 14 -1.75 42.24 25.32
N ALA A 15 -2.38 42.13 24.15
CA ALA A 15 -3.31 41.03 23.83
C ALA A 15 -2.95 40.21 22.57
N THR A 16 -1.93 40.60 21.80
CA THR A 16 -1.59 39.99 20.51
C THR A 16 -0.51 38.89 20.57
N ALA A 17 0.31 38.85 21.62
CA ALA A 17 1.40 37.88 21.74
C ALA A 17 0.91 36.44 22.05
N SER A 18 -0.20 36.28 22.76
CA SER A 18 -0.67 34.97 23.25
C SER A 18 -1.36 34.11 22.19
N ALA A 19 -1.85 34.70 21.10
CA ALA A 19 -2.59 33.96 20.06
C ALA A 19 -1.68 33.01 19.26
N SER A 20 -0.49 33.47 18.87
CA SER A 20 0.45 32.71 18.02
C SER A 20 0.97 31.45 18.73
N ALA A 21 1.20 31.52 20.04
CA ALA A 21 1.67 30.38 20.84
C ALA A 21 0.64 29.24 20.89
N ILE A 22 -0.66 29.58 21.05
CA ILE A 22 -1.76 28.61 21.14
C ILE A 22 -2.03 27.92 19.79
N ILE A 23 -1.78 28.61 18.67
CA ILE A 23 -1.94 28.03 17.32
C ILE A 23 -0.82 27.03 17.01
N SER A 24 0.43 27.31 17.40
CA SER A 24 1.56 26.40 17.16
C SER A 24 1.39 25.07 17.88
N ALA A 25 0.96 25.10 19.16
CA ALA A 25 0.75 23.93 20.00
C ALA A 25 -0.37 22.97 19.53
N ARG A 26 -1.10 23.29 18.45
CA ARG A 26 -2.11 22.41 17.83
C ARG A 26 -1.59 21.56 16.67
N GLN A 27 -0.36 21.75 16.20
CA GLN A 27 0.23 20.83 15.21
C GLN A 27 0.87 19.60 15.87
N ASP A 28 1.39 19.75 17.09
CA ASP A 28 2.19 18.72 17.76
C ASP A 28 1.44 17.41 18.06
N ASP A 29 0.09 17.41 18.08
CA ASP A 29 -0.74 16.23 18.37
C ASP A 29 -1.30 15.49 17.15
N ASN A 30 -0.93 15.92 15.95
CA ASN A 30 -1.28 15.24 14.70
C ASN A 30 -0.05 14.67 13.99
N HIS A 31 -0.30 13.70 13.10
CA HIS A 31 0.69 13.15 12.16
C HIS A 31 0.04 12.78 10.82
N TRP A 32 0.87 12.44 9.84
CA TRP A 32 0.41 11.90 8.55
C TRP A 32 0.15 10.41 8.68
N VAL A 33 -0.98 9.96 8.12
CA VAL A 33 -1.35 8.54 8.01
C VAL A 33 -1.80 8.28 6.57
N SER A 34 -1.27 7.26 5.90
CA SER A 34 -1.79 6.84 4.59
C SER A 34 -3.26 6.45 4.76
N THR A 35 -4.16 7.13 4.01
CA THR A 35 -5.62 6.88 4.03
C THR A 35 -6.11 6.18 2.77
N TRP A 36 -5.27 6.11 1.73
CA TRP A 36 -5.43 5.32 0.53
C TRP A 36 -4.05 5.08 -0.08
N THR A 37 -3.87 3.93 -0.72
CA THR A 37 -2.67 3.56 -1.48
C THR A 37 -3.05 2.77 -2.72
N SER A 38 -2.15 2.74 -3.69
CA SER A 38 -2.09 1.71 -4.72
C SER A 38 -0.65 1.29 -4.95
N MET A 39 -0.40 -0.02 -5.05
CA MET A 39 0.94 -0.56 -5.31
C MET A 39 1.49 -0.02 -6.63
N PRO A 40 2.61 0.74 -6.62
CA PRO A 40 3.17 1.31 -7.84
C PRO A 40 4.01 0.24 -8.56
N GLN A 41 3.67 0.01 -9.83
CA GLN A 41 4.41 -0.85 -10.75
C GLN A 41 4.73 -0.11 -12.07
N LEU A 42 5.62 -0.71 -12.86
CA LEU A 42 5.77 -0.38 -14.27
C LEU A 42 4.50 -0.83 -15.00
N VAL A 43 3.87 0.07 -15.76
CA VAL A 43 2.69 -0.28 -16.57
C VAL A 43 3.11 -1.14 -17.77
N GLU A 44 2.45 -2.29 -17.95
CA GLU A 44 2.69 -3.18 -19.09
C GLU A 44 2.09 -2.56 -20.38
N PRO A 45 2.62 -2.87 -21.58
CA PRO A 45 2.19 -2.24 -22.83
C PRO A 45 0.68 -2.29 -23.11
N ASN A 46 -0.01 -3.35 -22.68
CA ASN A 46 -1.46 -3.52 -22.86
C ASN A 46 -2.31 -2.73 -21.85
N ASN A 47 -1.70 -2.23 -20.77
CA ASN A 47 -2.35 -1.45 -19.70
C ASN A 47 -1.98 0.05 -19.77
N LEU A 48 -1.24 0.46 -20.82
CA LEU A 48 -1.02 1.87 -21.16
C LEU A 48 -2.37 2.57 -21.45
N PRO A 49 -2.45 3.90 -21.30
CA PRO A 49 -3.67 4.63 -21.62
C PRO A 49 -4.11 4.38 -23.07
N PRO A 50 -5.42 4.20 -23.35
CA PRO A 50 -5.88 3.97 -24.72
C PRO A 50 -5.65 5.18 -25.63
N ALA A 51 -5.60 4.94 -26.94
CA ALA A 51 -5.53 6.01 -27.94
C ALA A 51 -6.72 6.99 -27.78
N PRO A 52 -6.52 8.32 -28.01
CA PRO A 52 -5.29 8.98 -28.48
C PRO A 52 -4.28 9.33 -27.36
N PHE A 53 -4.44 8.81 -26.14
CA PHE A 53 -3.65 9.21 -24.97
C PHE A 53 -2.32 8.45 -24.80
N THR A 54 -1.91 7.68 -25.81
CA THR A 54 -0.64 6.94 -25.88
C THR A 54 0.06 7.18 -27.23
N GLY A 55 1.36 6.85 -27.28
CA GLY A 55 2.24 7.04 -28.43
C GLY A 55 3.68 7.23 -27.94
N GLY A 56 4.42 8.15 -28.56
CA GLY A 56 5.77 8.53 -28.09
C GLY A 56 5.80 9.31 -26.78
N SER A 57 4.66 9.76 -26.27
CA SER A 57 4.49 10.38 -24.95
C SER A 57 3.09 10.05 -24.41
N GLN A 58 3.03 9.53 -23.18
CA GLN A 58 1.78 9.13 -22.53
C GLN A 58 1.07 10.36 -21.97
N PHE A 59 -0.26 10.45 -22.17
CA PHE A 59 -1.09 11.60 -21.80
C PHE A 59 -0.63 12.93 -22.43
N ASN A 60 -0.04 12.90 -23.63
CA ASN A 60 0.39 14.12 -24.33
C ASN A 60 -0.78 15.11 -24.52
N ALA A 61 -0.57 16.36 -24.12
CA ALA A 61 -1.57 17.42 -24.09
C ALA A 61 -2.92 17.01 -23.47
N ALA A 62 -2.94 16.13 -22.46
CA ALA A 62 -4.16 15.55 -21.92
C ALA A 62 -4.34 15.74 -20.41
N THR A 63 -5.60 15.81 -20.00
CA THR A 63 -6.03 15.71 -18.60
C THR A 63 -6.42 14.26 -18.31
N LEU A 64 -5.89 13.71 -17.24
CA LEU A 64 -6.27 12.44 -16.62
C LEU A 64 -7.05 12.73 -15.32
N ARG A 65 -8.22 12.13 -15.13
CA ARG A 65 -9.07 12.23 -13.93
C ARG A 65 -9.29 10.85 -13.33
N GLN A 66 -9.02 10.70 -12.04
CA GLN A 66 -8.95 9.41 -11.35
C GLN A 66 -9.76 9.48 -10.06
N THR A 67 -10.45 8.39 -9.70
CA THR A 67 -11.21 8.31 -8.43
C THR A 67 -10.49 7.44 -7.41
N LEU A 68 -10.38 7.90 -6.16
CA LEU A 68 -9.64 7.25 -5.06
C LEU A 68 -10.57 7.11 -3.83
N HIS A 69 -10.49 6.01 -3.09
CA HIS A 69 -11.41 5.71 -1.98
C HIS A 69 -10.78 5.95 -0.60
N MET A 70 -11.30 6.91 0.18
CA MET A 70 -10.71 7.34 1.45
C MET A 70 -11.16 6.47 2.62
N THR A 71 -10.20 5.96 3.40
CA THR A 71 -10.49 5.11 4.58
C THR A 71 -10.60 5.87 5.92
N LEU A 72 -10.09 7.11 6.02
CA LEU A 72 -10.12 7.93 7.23
C LEU A 72 -10.95 9.21 7.10
N SER A 73 -11.24 9.84 8.25
CA SER A 73 -11.66 11.23 8.34
C SER A 73 -10.46 12.13 8.59
N ALA A 74 -10.35 13.25 7.89
CA ALA A 74 -9.34 14.28 8.15
C ALA A 74 -9.75 15.64 7.58
N PRO A 75 -9.34 16.76 8.21
CA PRO A 75 -9.60 18.11 7.69
C PRO A 75 -8.67 18.50 6.53
N ARG A 76 -7.51 17.82 6.42
CA ARG A 76 -6.39 18.17 5.53
C ARG A 76 -5.72 16.89 5.02
N ILE A 77 -5.35 16.90 3.74
CA ILE A 77 -4.67 15.78 3.07
C ILE A 77 -3.45 16.26 2.27
N ARG A 78 -2.60 15.32 1.83
CA ARG A 78 -1.62 15.53 0.75
C ARG A 78 -1.56 14.28 -0.14
N ILE A 79 -1.16 14.45 -1.41
CA ILE A 79 -1.19 13.38 -2.40
C ILE A 79 0.23 13.10 -2.90
N GLN A 80 0.65 11.84 -2.92
CA GLN A 80 1.90 11.40 -3.52
C GLN A 80 1.68 11.08 -5.00
N ILE A 81 2.49 11.69 -5.86
CA ILE A 81 2.61 11.39 -7.28
C ILE A 81 3.98 10.73 -7.49
N SER A 82 3.98 9.53 -8.07
CA SER A 82 5.14 8.67 -8.25
C SER A 82 5.57 8.59 -9.71
N ASN A 83 6.88 8.69 -9.90
CA ASN A 83 7.59 8.37 -11.14
C ASN A 83 8.60 7.23 -10.91
N THR A 84 8.37 6.38 -9.89
CA THR A 84 9.32 5.35 -9.40
C THR A 84 9.74 4.32 -10.46
N PHE A 85 8.89 4.06 -11.45
CA PHE A 85 9.15 3.13 -12.56
C PHE A 85 9.30 3.82 -13.93
N GLY A 86 9.15 5.15 -13.99
CA GLY A 86 9.37 5.89 -15.24
C GLY A 86 10.86 6.10 -15.50
N THR A 87 11.27 5.93 -16.76
CA THR A 87 12.68 6.11 -17.19
C THR A 87 12.98 7.51 -17.72
N THR A 88 11.93 8.33 -17.87
CA THR A 88 11.92 9.75 -18.22
C THR A 88 11.28 10.58 -17.11
N ASP A 89 11.51 11.88 -17.08
CA ASP A 89 10.89 12.77 -16.10
C ASP A 89 9.39 12.96 -16.38
N LEU A 90 8.59 13.13 -15.31
CA LEU A 90 7.13 13.23 -15.35
C LEU A 90 6.69 14.69 -15.13
N PRO A 91 6.26 15.43 -16.16
CA PRO A 91 5.81 16.81 -16.02
C PRO A 91 4.31 16.89 -15.71
N ILE A 92 3.98 17.30 -14.48
CA ILE A 92 2.63 17.68 -14.09
C ILE A 92 2.48 19.19 -14.30
N THR A 93 1.71 19.60 -15.31
CA THR A 93 1.55 21.00 -15.70
C THR A 93 0.52 21.73 -14.84
N ALA A 94 -0.53 21.04 -14.40
CA ALA A 94 -1.49 21.54 -13.43
C ALA A 94 -2.26 20.37 -12.78
N ALA A 95 -2.79 20.57 -11.57
CA ALA A 95 -3.56 19.53 -10.88
C ALA A 95 -4.73 20.10 -10.05
N SER A 96 -5.78 19.30 -9.85
CA SER A 96 -6.96 19.65 -9.02
C SER A 96 -7.50 18.43 -8.25
N ILE A 97 -8.30 18.72 -7.23
CA ILE A 97 -9.13 17.76 -6.49
C ILE A 97 -10.57 18.27 -6.40
N ALA A 98 -11.54 17.37 -6.47
CA ALA A 98 -12.95 17.61 -6.20
C ALA A 98 -13.63 16.34 -5.65
N ASN A 99 -14.86 16.46 -5.16
CA ASN A 99 -15.73 15.32 -4.93
C ASN A 99 -16.31 14.84 -6.28
N PRO A 100 -16.36 13.53 -6.56
CA PRO A 100 -17.13 12.99 -7.68
C PRO A 100 -18.63 13.15 -7.40
N VAL A 101 -19.42 13.30 -8.46
CA VAL A 101 -20.89 13.40 -8.33
C VAL A 101 -21.45 12.16 -7.62
N ASN A 102 -22.37 12.38 -6.69
CA ASN A 102 -23.02 11.34 -5.88
C ASN A 102 -22.06 10.44 -5.07
N ASN A 103 -20.81 10.88 -4.79
CA ASN A 103 -19.76 10.06 -4.19
C ASN A 103 -19.44 8.78 -5.00
N ALA A 104 -19.77 8.74 -6.30
CA ALA A 104 -19.57 7.56 -7.13
C ALA A 104 -18.08 7.29 -7.40
N ALA A 105 -17.70 6.02 -7.43
CA ALA A 105 -16.42 5.61 -8.01
C ALA A 105 -16.52 5.69 -9.55
N GLY A 106 -15.38 5.90 -10.21
CA GLY A 106 -15.28 5.74 -11.67
C GLY A 106 -15.98 6.76 -12.55
N VAL A 107 -16.47 7.88 -12.01
CA VAL A 107 -17.19 8.90 -12.80
C VAL A 107 -16.26 10.02 -13.30
N GLY A 108 -16.48 10.46 -14.53
CA GLY A 108 -15.79 11.63 -15.10
C GLY A 108 -16.28 12.96 -14.51
N SER A 109 -17.45 12.96 -13.84
CA SER A 109 -18.15 14.13 -13.36
C SER A 109 -17.86 14.45 -11.89
N ILE A 110 -17.76 15.75 -11.59
CA ILE A 110 -17.40 16.27 -10.26
C ILE A 110 -18.38 17.35 -9.79
N ASP A 111 -18.52 17.48 -8.47
CA ASP A 111 -19.08 18.68 -7.85
C ASP A 111 -18.06 19.83 -7.94
N THR A 112 -18.30 20.80 -8.82
CA THR A 112 -17.42 21.95 -9.01
C THR A 112 -17.41 22.91 -7.83
N ALA A 113 -18.40 22.90 -6.93
CA ALA A 113 -18.37 23.71 -5.71
C ALA A 113 -17.33 23.20 -4.70
N SER A 114 -16.99 21.92 -4.77
CA SER A 114 -15.91 21.31 -3.96
C SER A 114 -14.51 21.48 -4.56
N LEU A 115 -14.38 21.97 -5.79
CA LEU A 115 -13.12 21.95 -6.53
C LEU A 115 -12.04 22.83 -5.88
N LYS A 116 -10.84 22.27 -5.74
CA LYS A 116 -9.63 23.00 -5.33
C LYS A 116 -8.44 22.65 -6.23
N LYS A 117 -7.57 23.65 -6.42
CA LYS A 117 -6.28 23.52 -7.08
C LYS A 117 -5.30 22.76 -6.18
N LEU A 118 -4.47 21.90 -6.75
CA LEU A 118 -3.32 21.29 -6.07
C LEU A 118 -2.04 22.04 -6.50
N THR A 119 -1.11 22.23 -5.58
CA THR A 119 0.16 22.93 -5.81
C THR A 119 1.35 22.11 -5.30
N PHE A 120 2.56 22.52 -5.69
CA PHE A 120 3.82 21.87 -5.37
C PHE A 120 4.86 22.93 -4.95
N ASN A 121 5.17 23.02 -3.66
CA ASN A 121 5.98 24.08 -3.07
C ASN A 121 5.50 25.49 -3.51
N GLY A 122 4.19 25.73 -3.43
CA GLY A 122 3.53 26.96 -3.84
C GLY A 122 3.37 27.18 -5.35
N LYS A 123 3.79 26.23 -6.19
CA LYS A 123 3.70 26.34 -7.66
C LYS A 123 2.57 25.50 -8.23
N ASP A 124 2.08 25.91 -9.40
CA ASP A 124 1.03 25.22 -10.17
C ASP A 124 1.48 23.88 -10.76
N SER A 125 2.79 23.73 -10.98
CA SER A 125 3.40 22.66 -11.78
C SER A 125 4.67 22.11 -11.13
N ILE A 126 4.99 20.88 -11.49
CA ILE A 126 6.21 20.18 -11.08
C ILE A 126 6.69 19.23 -12.18
N THR A 127 8.01 19.12 -12.33
CA THR A 127 8.65 18.00 -13.04
C THR A 127 9.17 17.04 -11.99
N ILE A 128 8.67 15.81 -11.98
CA ILE A 128 9.05 14.75 -11.04
C ILE A 128 10.15 13.90 -11.70
N PRO A 129 11.41 13.94 -11.21
CA PRO A 129 12.51 13.21 -11.83
C PRO A 129 12.24 11.70 -11.92
N ARG A 130 12.75 11.06 -12.98
CA ARG A 130 12.70 9.60 -13.15
C ARG A 130 13.16 8.84 -11.89
N GLY A 131 12.42 7.79 -11.52
CA GLY A 131 12.69 6.99 -10.32
C GLY A 131 12.28 7.63 -8.98
N THR A 132 11.76 8.86 -8.96
CA THR A 132 11.43 9.58 -7.70
C THR A 132 9.92 9.70 -7.45
N VAL A 133 9.54 10.31 -6.33
CA VAL A 133 8.15 10.68 -6.00
C VAL A 133 8.11 12.14 -5.54
N ALA A 134 6.97 12.80 -5.69
CA ALA A 134 6.71 14.12 -5.14
C ALA A 134 5.36 14.14 -4.39
N TYR A 135 5.22 15.05 -3.44
CA TYR A 135 3.94 15.33 -2.79
C TYR A 135 3.36 16.65 -3.29
N THR A 136 2.04 16.75 -3.34
CA THR A 136 1.37 18.05 -3.32
C THR A 136 1.65 18.77 -2.00
N ASP A 137 1.50 20.09 -2.00
CA ASP A 137 1.35 20.85 -0.77
C ASP A 137 0.12 20.32 0.04
N PRO A 138 0.15 20.38 1.37
CA PRO A 138 -0.99 20.01 2.20
C PRO A 138 -2.21 20.90 1.92
N ILE A 139 -3.36 20.29 1.63
CA ILE A 139 -4.59 20.99 1.24
C ILE A 139 -5.72 20.75 2.24
N ASP A 140 -6.40 21.82 2.64
CA ASP A 140 -7.60 21.79 3.48
C ASP A 140 -8.81 21.31 2.65
N PHE A 141 -8.85 20.01 2.39
CA PHE A 141 -9.94 19.30 1.73
C PHE A 141 -10.48 18.23 2.70
N PRO A 142 -11.58 18.51 3.43
CA PRO A 142 -12.10 17.56 4.41
C PRO A 142 -12.61 16.27 3.76
N ILE A 143 -12.08 15.13 4.22
CA ILE A 143 -12.47 13.78 3.80
C ILE A 143 -13.17 13.02 4.94
N LYS A 144 -13.90 11.97 4.57
CA LYS A 144 -14.58 11.02 5.46
C LYS A 144 -14.26 9.58 5.05
N PRO A 145 -14.39 8.59 5.96
CA PRO A 145 -14.32 7.18 5.59
C PRO A 145 -15.40 6.83 4.55
N GLN A 146 -15.06 6.00 3.58
CA GLN A 146 -15.86 5.67 2.38
C GLN A 146 -16.16 6.84 1.43
N GLN A 147 -15.53 8.00 1.60
CA GLN A 147 -15.62 9.09 0.62
C GLN A 147 -14.73 8.78 -0.59
N ASN A 148 -15.29 8.88 -1.78
CA ASN A 148 -14.51 8.90 -3.02
C ASN A 148 -14.07 10.34 -3.30
N ILE A 149 -12.82 10.53 -3.76
CA ILE A 149 -12.30 11.82 -4.24
C ILE A 149 -11.84 11.69 -5.69
N ALA A 150 -12.08 12.73 -6.48
CA ALA A 150 -11.67 12.81 -7.88
C ALA A 150 -10.44 13.73 -8.00
N VAL A 151 -9.31 13.18 -8.44
CA VAL A 151 -8.05 13.92 -8.65
C VAL A 151 -7.80 14.05 -10.15
N SER A 152 -7.54 15.27 -10.62
CA SER A 152 -7.23 15.54 -12.02
C SER A 152 -5.78 16.01 -12.17
N LEU A 153 -5.04 15.42 -13.13
CA LEU A 153 -3.68 15.81 -13.51
C LEU A 153 -3.68 16.22 -14.99
N TYR A 154 -3.12 17.37 -15.33
CA TYR A 154 -2.90 17.80 -16.71
C TYR A 154 -1.42 17.75 -17.07
N LEU A 155 -1.10 17.07 -18.18
CA LEU A 155 0.26 16.92 -18.69
C LEU A 155 0.33 17.55 -20.09
N ALA A 156 0.84 18.79 -20.21
CA ALA A 156 0.87 19.50 -21.48
C ALA A 156 1.73 18.82 -22.56
N SER A 157 2.83 18.17 -22.15
CA SER A 157 3.72 17.41 -23.04
C SER A 157 3.58 15.89 -22.90
N GLY A 158 2.78 15.41 -21.95
CA GLY A 158 2.81 14.02 -21.49
C GLY A 158 4.14 13.62 -20.84
N GLN A 159 4.27 12.33 -20.51
CA GLN A 159 5.55 11.71 -20.15
C GLN A 159 6.11 10.91 -21.34
N SER A 160 7.30 11.27 -21.80
CA SER A 160 7.94 10.67 -22.98
C SER A 160 8.28 9.20 -22.80
N GLY A 161 8.16 8.42 -23.88
CA GLY A 161 8.35 6.96 -23.87
C GLY A 161 7.09 6.19 -23.45
N ASN A 162 7.25 4.91 -23.16
CA ASN A 162 6.17 3.98 -22.76
C ASN A 162 6.39 3.35 -21.38
N GLN A 163 7.51 3.63 -20.71
CA GLN A 163 7.79 3.18 -19.35
C GLN A 163 7.26 4.24 -18.38
N ILE A 164 6.07 4.02 -17.83
CA ILE A 164 5.40 4.92 -16.88
C ILE A 164 5.03 4.19 -15.58
N THR A 165 4.85 4.95 -14.51
CA THR A 165 4.40 4.42 -13.22
C THR A 165 2.88 4.43 -13.12
N GLY A 166 2.30 3.31 -12.67
CA GLY A 166 0.87 3.22 -12.45
C GLY A 166 0.49 1.96 -11.70
N HIS A 167 -0.80 1.68 -11.71
CA HIS A 167 -1.41 0.53 -11.08
C HIS A 167 -2.59 0.07 -11.96
N PRO A 168 -2.35 -0.89 -12.87
CA PRO A 168 -3.40 -1.46 -13.74
C PRO A 168 -4.55 -2.10 -12.96
N GLY A 169 -4.32 -2.47 -11.71
CA GLY A 169 -5.29 -3.12 -10.84
C GLY A 169 -6.38 -2.23 -10.21
N SER A 170 -6.70 -1.05 -10.75
CA SER A 170 -7.56 -0.12 -10.01
C SER A 170 -8.95 -0.69 -9.68
N ARG A 171 -9.57 -1.48 -10.58
CA ARG A 171 -11.03 -1.78 -10.57
C ARG A 171 -11.86 -0.49 -10.46
N THR A 172 -11.32 0.60 -11.01
CA THR A 172 -11.88 1.94 -10.95
C THR A 172 -11.57 2.69 -12.23
N THR A 173 -12.61 3.15 -12.91
CA THR A 173 -12.52 3.88 -14.18
C THR A 173 -11.83 5.24 -13.98
N SER A 174 -10.66 5.38 -14.59
CA SER A 174 -10.03 6.68 -14.85
C SER A 174 -10.47 7.21 -16.21
N TRP A 175 -10.64 8.53 -16.31
CA TRP A 175 -11.09 9.24 -17.51
C TRP A 175 -10.00 10.14 -18.06
N MET A 176 -9.97 10.33 -19.37
CA MET A 176 -9.00 11.19 -20.05
C MET A 176 -9.69 12.14 -21.02
N GLN A 177 -9.11 13.31 -21.27
CA GLN A 177 -9.55 14.23 -22.32
C GLN A 177 -8.41 15.14 -22.77
N SER A 178 -8.29 15.36 -24.08
CA SER A 178 -7.30 16.26 -24.67
C SER A 178 -7.59 17.71 -24.28
N GLY A 179 -6.55 18.48 -23.98
CA GLY A 179 -6.66 19.84 -23.42
C GLY A 179 -6.62 19.86 -21.89
N ASN A 180 -6.54 21.08 -21.33
CA ASN A 180 -6.55 21.29 -19.89
C ASN A 180 -8.00 21.36 -19.36
N HIS A 181 -8.42 20.30 -18.67
CA HIS A 181 -9.76 20.09 -18.17
C HIS A 181 -9.80 19.81 -16.65
N ILE A 182 -8.75 20.17 -15.89
CA ILE A 182 -8.73 19.95 -14.43
C ILE A 182 -9.89 20.64 -13.71
N ASN A 183 -10.42 21.73 -14.28
CA ASN A 183 -11.55 22.50 -13.76
C ASN A 183 -12.89 22.16 -14.44
N ALA A 184 -12.94 21.22 -15.38
CA ALA A 184 -14.16 20.85 -16.08
C ALA A 184 -15.09 20.03 -15.19
N ALA A 185 -16.39 20.35 -15.20
CA ALA A 185 -17.41 19.63 -14.44
C ALA A 185 -17.53 18.15 -14.85
N ASN A 186 -17.10 17.81 -16.07
CA ASN A 186 -17.00 16.44 -16.58
C ASN A 186 -15.75 16.27 -17.47
N VAL A 187 -15.19 15.06 -17.50
CA VAL A 187 -14.09 14.63 -18.40
C VAL A 187 -14.54 13.34 -19.08
N SER A 188 -14.55 13.29 -20.41
CA SER A 188 -15.18 12.19 -21.17
C SER A 188 -14.57 11.86 -22.54
N GLY A 189 -13.33 12.28 -22.83
CA GLY A 189 -12.67 12.01 -24.11
C GLY A 189 -12.23 10.55 -24.32
N GLY A 190 -12.02 9.81 -23.23
CA GLY A 190 -11.75 8.37 -23.19
C GLY A 190 -11.68 7.87 -21.76
N LYS A 191 -11.54 6.56 -21.56
CA LYS A 191 -11.47 5.95 -20.22
C LYS A 191 -10.72 4.62 -20.20
N THR A 192 -10.22 4.22 -19.04
CA THR A 192 -9.73 2.85 -18.78
C THR A 192 -9.79 2.52 -17.29
N VAL A 193 -9.77 1.24 -16.93
CA VAL A 193 -9.93 0.73 -15.55
C VAL A 193 -8.54 0.54 -14.89
N HIS A 194 -7.74 1.61 -14.91
CA HIS A 194 -6.38 1.64 -14.36
C HIS A 194 -6.14 2.96 -13.61
N TRP A 195 -5.23 2.98 -12.64
CA TRP A 195 -4.67 4.20 -12.07
C TRP A 195 -3.26 4.45 -12.63
N TYR A 196 -2.86 5.72 -12.71
CA TYR A 196 -1.54 6.16 -13.16
C TYR A 196 -0.99 7.26 -12.26
N PHE A 197 0.32 7.22 -12.02
CA PHE A 197 1.11 8.18 -11.23
C PHE A 197 0.74 8.36 -9.75
N ILE A 198 -0.53 8.44 -9.36
CA ILE A 198 -0.92 8.62 -7.95
C ILE A 198 -0.70 7.29 -7.21
N SER A 199 0.01 7.34 -6.08
CA SER A 199 0.42 6.15 -5.31
C SER A 199 -0.06 6.13 -3.85
N VAL A 200 -0.20 7.31 -3.24
CA VAL A 200 -0.65 7.47 -1.84
C VAL A 200 -1.50 8.73 -1.69
N VAL A 201 -2.54 8.68 -0.86
CA VAL A 201 -3.15 9.87 -0.25
C VAL A 201 -2.95 9.76 1.26
N GLU A 202 -2.41 10.82 1.86
CA GLU A 202 -2.13 10.89 3.29
C GLU A 202 -3.04 11.90 3.97
N ALA A 203 -3.50 11.53 5.16
CA ALA A 203 -4.45 12.27 5.97
C ALA A 203 -3.76 12.85 7.22
N TRP A 204 -3.96 14.15 7.49
CA TRP A 204 -3.45 14.80 8.69
C TRP A 204 -4.40 14.53 9.86
N THR A 205 -4.02 13.63 10.77
CA THR A 205 -4.91 13.03 11.77
C THR A 205 -4.26 13.00 13.16
N PRO A 206 -5.03 12.85 14.25
CA PRO A 206 -4.46 12.76 15.60
C PRO A 206 -3.50 11.58 15.75
N LYS A 207 -2.50 11.70 16.64
CA LYS A 207 -1.51 10.64 16.98
C LYS A 207 -2.09 9.24 17.25
N ALA A 208 -3.34 9.16 17.72
CA ALA A 208 -4.03 7.89 18.00
C ALA A 208 -4.51 7.16 16.73
N THR A 209 -4.54 7.84 15.58
CA THR A 209 -4.88 7.26 14.28
C THR A 209 -3.68 6.53 13.68
N SER A 210 -3.90 5.39 13.03
CA SER A 210 -2.85 4.58 12.42
C SER A 210 -3.33 3.89 11.13
N ALA A 211 -2.46 3.13 10.48
CA ALA A 211 -2.77 2.38 9.27
C ALA A 211 -2.51 0.87 9.43
N LEU A 212 -3.46 0.08 8.92
CA LEU A 212 -3.23 -1.25 8.38
C LEU A 212 -2.75 -1.11 6.93
N VAL A 213 -1.62 -1.73 6.60
CA VAL A 213 -1.17 -1.93 5.22
C VAL A 213 -1.28 -3.41 4.88
N ILE A 214 -1.86 -3.73 3.73
CA ILE A 214 -2.06 -5.11 3.26
C ILE A 214 -1.18 -5.35 2.04
N LEU A 215 -0.21 -6.25 2.19
CA LEU A 215 0.66 -6.75 1.15
C LEU A 215 0.06 -8.03 0.55
N GLY A 216 -0.06 -8.11 -0.77
CA GLY A 216 -0.67 -9.27 -1.41
C GLY A 216 -0.73 -9.25 -2.95
N ASP A 217 -1.50 -10.20 -3.47
CA ASP A 217 -1.65 -10.47 -4.91
C ASP A 217 -3.02 -10.08 -5.48
N SER A 218 -3.40 -10.65 -6.64
CA SER A 218 -4.68 -10.40 -7.36
C SER A 218 -5.92 -10.56 -6.50
N ILE A 219 -5.88 -11.38 -5.45
CA ILE A 219 -7.04 -11.63 -4.59
C ILE A 219 -7.30 -10.41 -3.69
N THR A 220 -6.24 -9.79 -3.14
CA THR A 220 -6.35 -8.58 -2.31
C THR A 220 -6.50 -7.31 -3.16
N ASP A 221 -5.84 -7.29 -4.29
CA ASP A 221 -5.95 -6.25 -5.33
C ASP A 221 -7.39 -6.18 -5.91
N GLY A 222 -8.16 -7.27 -5.80
CA GLY A 222 -9.61 -7.29 -6.04
C GLY A 222 -10.04 -7.93 -7.36
N ARG A 223 -9.33 -8.95 -7.87
CA ARG A 223 -9.76 -9.67 -9.07
C ARG A 223 -10.99 -10.50 -8.68
N GLY A 224 -12.14 -10.24 -9.32
CA GLY A 224 -13.44 -10.80 -8.94
C GLY A 224 -14.37 -9.84 -8.20
N SER A 225 -13.93 -8.61 -7.91
CA SER A 225 -14.83 -7.52 -7.50
C SER A 225 -15.46 -6.88 -8.73
N ASP A 226 -16.53 -6.11 -8.53
CA ASP A 226 -17.11 -5.31 -9.60
C ASP A 226 -16.30 -4.01 -9.80
N ASP A 227 -16.13 -3.58 -11.05
CA ASP A 227 -15.57 -2.27 -11.34
C ASP A 227 -16.49 -1.15 -10.84
N ASP A 228 -15.87 -0.08 -10.32
CA ASP A 228 -16.57 1.12 -9.83
C ASP A 228 -17.56 0.88 -8.67
N LYS A 229 -17.39 -0.21 -7.91
CA LYS A 229 -18.21 -0.53 -6.70
C LYS A 229 -17.48 -0.50 -5.36
N ASN A 230 -16.14 -0.52 -5.35
CA ASN A 230 -15.34 -0.63 -4.12
C ASN A 230 -15.79 -1.81 -3.24
N ASN A 231 -15.89 -3.00 -3.83
CA ASN A 231 -16.41 -4.22 -3.17
C ASN A 231 -15.43 -5.42 -3.20
N ARG A 232 -14.13 -5.13 -3.23
CA ARG A 232 -13.05 -6.07 -2.86
C ARG A 232 -12.91 -6.15 -1.34
N TRP A 233 -12.32 -7.23 -0.83
CA TRP A 233 -12.35 -7.51 0.62
C TRP A 233 -11.78 -6.40 1.54
N PRO A 234 -10.76 -5.60 1.16
CA PRO A 234 -10.30 -4.48 1.99
C PRO A 234 -11.34 -3.36 2.15
N ASP A 235 -12.09 -3.06 1.08
CA ASP A 235 -13.15 -2.03 1.08
C ASP A 235 -14.37 -2.51 1.90
N LEU A 236 -14.72 -3.80 1.80
CA LEU A 236 -15.75 -4.43 2.62
C LEU A 236 -15.34 -4.52 4.10
N LEU A 237 -14.04 -4.71 4.39
CA LEU A 237 -13.50 -4.65 5.74
C LEU A 237 -13.56 -3.22 6.32
N LEU A 238 -13.36 -2.18 5.50
CA LEU A 238 -13.56 -0.79 5.92
C LEU A 238 -15.01 -0.52 6.33
N ALA A 239 -15.99 -0.97 5.53
CA ALA A 239 -17.40 -0.87 5.88
C ALA A 239 -17.71 -1.58 7.22
N LYS A 240 -17.10 -2.75 7.46
CA LYS A 240 -17.20 -3.50 8.72
C LYS A 240 -16.53 -2.77 9.90
N PHE A 241 -15.35 -2.17 9.72
CA PHE A 241 -14.67 -1.36 10.73
C PHE A 241 -15.58 -0.21 11.22
N ILE A 242 -16.11 0.57 10.28
CA ILE A 242 -16.99 1.71 10.56
C ILE A 242 -18.26 1.26 11.27
N LYS A 243 -18.89 0.15 10.81
CA LYS A 243 -20.08 -0.46 11.45
C LYS A 243 -19.83 -0.89 12.91
N ASN A 244 -18.58 -1.15 13.30
CA ASN A 244 -18.17 -1.52 14.65
C ASN A 244 -17.45 -0.37 15.41
N GLY A 245 -17.55 0.87 14.92
CA GLY A 245 -16.99 2.07 15.56
C GLY A 245 -15.47 2.24 15.42
N ILE A 246 -14.78 1.37 14.68
CA ILE A 246 -13.34 1.50 14.42
C ILE A 246 -13.14 2.54 13.32
N THR A 247 -12.73 3.74 13.72
CA THR A 247 -12.56 4.91 12.82
C THR A 247 -11.14 5.51 12.85
N THR A 248 -10.26 4.94 13.69
CA THR A 248 -8.86 5.38 13.89
C THR A 248 -7.83 4.48 13.18
N ILE A 249 -8.27 3.55 12.32
CA ILE A 249 -7.37 2.68 11.56
C ILE A 249 -7.72 2.76 10.07
N ALA A 250 -6.80 3.30 9.27
CA ALA A 250 -6.86 3.25 7.82
C ALA A 250 -6.67 1.83 7.29
N ILE A 251 -7.24 1.53 6.13
CA ILE A 251 -6.98 0.28 5.40
C ILE A 251 -6.33 0.64 4.06
N ASN A 252 -5.06 0.29 3.90
CA ASN A 252 -4.25 0.64 2.73
C ASN A 252 -3.94 -0.62 1.93
N ASN A 253 -4.47 -0.69 0.72
CA ASN A 253 -4.23 -1.80 -0.19
C ASN A 253 -2.90 -1.59 -0.93
N GLN A 254 -1.93 -2.47 -0.69
CA GLN A 254 -0.62 -2.49 -1.33
C GLN A 254 -0.39 -3.84 -2.04
N ALA A 255 -1.48 -4.44 -2.52
CA ALA A 255 -1.46 -5.62 -3.37
C ALA A 255 -1.35 -5.26 -4.86
N ALA A 256 -0.98 -6.25 -5.68
CA ALA A 256 -0.99 -6.12 -7.14
C ALA A 256 -1.30 -7.46 -7.82
N GLY A 257 -2.06 -7.42 -8.92
CA GLY A 257 -2.50 -8.60 -9.63
C GLY A 257 -1.33 -9.43 -10.14
N GLY A 258 -1.30 -10.75 -9.85
CA GLY A 258 -0.20 -11.61 -10.30
C GLY A 258 1.18 -11.30 -9.67
N ASN A 259 1.23 -10.57 -8.56
CA ASN A 259 2.48 -10.30 -7.84
C ASN A 259 3.00 -11.57 -7.14
N CYS A 260 4.32 -11.68 -7.03
CA CYS A 260 5.02 -12.82 -6.44
C CYS A 260 5.95 -12.35 -5.32
N VAL A 261 6.13 -13.22 -4.33
CA VAL A 261 6.91 -12.90 -3.13
C VAL A 261 8.41 -12.92 -3.43
N LEU A 262 8.86 -13.93 -4.18
CA LEU A 262 10.27 -14.32 -4.30
C LEU A 262 10.97 -13.64 -5.48
N SER A 263 10.30 -13.62 -6.64
CA SER A 263 10.82 -13.09 -7.91
C SER A 263 9.85 -12.09 -8.53
N GLN A 264 10.29 -11.35 -9.55
CA GLN A 264 9.36 -10.57 -10.36
C GLN A 264 8.39 -11.51 -11.10
N CYS A 265 7.10 -11.17 -11.08
CA CYS A 265 6.05 -11.80 -11.87
C CYS A 265 5.33 -10.66 -12.61
N LEU A 266 4.09 -10.30 -12.23
CA LEU A 266 3.63 -8.93 -12.49
C LEU A 266 4.24 -7.99 -11.44
N GLY A 267 4.91 -6.93 -11.88
CA GLY A 267 5.53 -5.94 -11.00
C GLY A 267 6.75 -6.42 -10.19
N PRO A 268 7.31 -5.55 -9.33
CA PRO A 268 8.41 -5.87 -8.41
C PRO A 268 8.00 -6.93 -7.38
N SER A 269 8.91 -7.84 -7.00
CA SER A 269 8.60 -8.90 -6.01
C SER A 269 8.31 -8.33 -4.62
N LEU A 270 7.55 -9.05 -3.78
CA LEU A 270 7.28 -8.60 -2.41
C LEU A 270 8.58 -8.31 -1.65
N LEU A 271 9.57 -9.21 -1.72
CA LEU A 271 10.88 -9.04 -1.09
C LEU A 271 11.64 -7.79 -1.55
N SER A 272 11.39 -7.30 -2.76
CA SER A 272 12.00 -6.05 -3.25
C SER A 272 11.25 -4.78 -2.81
N ARG A 273 9.97 -4.88 -2.42
CA ARG A 273 9.08 -3.72 -2.23
C ARG A 273 8.52 -3.52 -0.82
N TYR A 274 8.47 -4.55 0.04
CA TYR A 274 7.75 -4.49 1.33
C TYR A 274 8.18 -3.35 2.27
N LYS A 275 9.43 -2.88 2.17
CA LYS A 275 9.91 -1.72 2.94
C LYS A 275 9.18 -0.44 2.49
N ARG A 276 9.36 -0.06 1.22
CA ARG A 276 8.67 1.06 0.55
C ARG A 276 7.14 0.99 0.68
N ASP A 277 6.57 -0.18 0.41
CA ASP A 277 5.12 -0.34 0.28
C ASP A 277 4.40 -0.50 1.62
N ALA A 278 5.07 -0.96 2.69
CA ALA A 278 4.46 -1.08 4.01
C ALA A 278 5.30 -0.47 5.14
N LEU A 279 6.56 -0.87 5.31
CA LEU A 279 7.32 -0.50 6.51
C LEU A 279 7.71 0.98 6.59
N ASP A 280 7.68 1.70 5.46
CA ASP A 280 8.02 3.13 5.34
C ASP A 280 6.78 4.02 5.09
N GLN A 281 5.56 3.44 5.11
CA GLN A 281 4.30 4.17 4.94
C GLN A 281 3.95 5.03 6.16
N GLN A 282 3.34 6.19 5.93
CA GLN A 282 3.00 7.12 7.01
C GLN A 282 1.89 6.55 7.90
N GLY A 283 2.10 6.64 9.22
CA GLY A 283 1.16 6.13 10.22
C GLY A 283 1.01 4.61 10.31
N VAL A 284 1.81 3.82 9.59
CA VAL A 284 1.71 2.35 9.64
C VAL A 284 1.87 1.82 11.06
N LYS A 285 0.95 0.95 11.48
CA LYS A 285 1.04 0.22 12.74
C LYS A 285 0.81 -1.28 12.59
N TYR A 286 0.01 -1.68 11.60
CA TYR A 286 -0.30 -3.06 11.30
C TYR A 286 0.11 -3.37 9.85
N VAL A 287 0.79 -4.50 9.64
CA VAL A 287 1.19 -4.99 8.31
C VAL A 287 0.62 -6.39 8.15
N MET A 288 -0.20 -6.61 7.13
CA MET A 288 -0.76 -7.91 6.80
C MET A 288 -0.10 -8.48 5.55
N ILE A 289 0.27 -9.77 5.59
CA ILE A 289 0.80 -10.52 4.46
C ILE A 289 -0.26 -11.53 3.99
N PHE A 290 -0.69 -11.42 2.74
CA PHE A 290 -1.56 -12.40 2.08
C PHE A 290 -1.16 -12.51 0.60
N GLU A 291 -0.12 -13.30 0.35
CA GLU A 291 0.55 -13.47 -0.95
C GLU A 291 1.15 -14.87 -1.07
N GLY A 292 1.73 -15.22 -2.23
CA GLY A 292 2.45 -16.47 -2.47
C GLY A 292 1.71 -17.47 -3.37
N VAL A 293 0.46 -17.18 -3.75
CA VAL A 293 -0.32 -18.07 -4.64
C VAL A 293 0.30 -18.17 -6.04
N ASN A 294 0.90 -17.07 -6.52
CA ASN A 294 1.53 -16.98 -7.83
C ASN A 294 2.92 -17.64 -7.85
N ASP A 295 3.69 -17.57 -6.76
CA ASP A 295 4.98 -18.27 -6.63
C ASP A 295 4.78 -19.81 -6.74
N ILE A 296 3.75 -20.34 -6.07
CA ILE A 296 3.37 -21.76 -6.13
C ILE A 296 2.78 -22.10 -7.52
N GLY A 297 1.85 -21.28 -8.00
CA GLY A 297 1.07 -21.52 -9.22
C GLY A 297 1.83 -21.38 -10.53
N ASN A 298 2.84 -20.49 -10.59
CA ASN A 298 3.72 -20.36 -11.75
C ASN A 298 4.96 -21.27 -11.65
N GLY A 299 5.36 -21.68 -10.44
CA GLY A 299 6.52 -22.54 -10.20
C GLY A 299 6.38 -23.95 -10.78
N GLY A 300 7.52 -24.60 -11.07
CA GLY A 300 7.58 -25.97 -11.61
C GLY A 300 6.82 -26.97 -10.73
N THR A 301 6.16 -27.95 -11.35
CA THR A 301 5.20 -28.85 -10.67
C THR A 301 5.85 -29.99 -9.87
N ASP A 302 7.16 -30.22 -10.01
CA ASP A 302 7.87 -31.31 -9.34
C ASP A 302 8.09 -31.03 -7.83
N SER A 303 8.25 -32.12 -7.07
CA SER A 303 8.45 -32.08 -5.62
C SER A 303 9.65 -31.23 -5.19
N GLY A 304 10.74 -31.21 -5.97
CA GLY A 304 11.95 -30.49 -5.62
C GLY A 304 11.81 -28.98 -5.81
N SER A 305 11.20 -28.55 -6.92
CA SER A 305 10.86 -27.14 -7.15
C SER A 305 9.86 -26.63 -6.13
N GLN A 306 8.81 -27.39 -5.86
CA GLN A 306 7.78 -27.01 -4.90
C GLN A 306 8.28 -27.01 -3.45
N GLN A 307 9.17 -27.93 -3.07
CA GLN A 307 9.87 -27.84 -1.78
C GLN A 307 10.66 -26.53 -1.67
N ARG A 308 11.53 -26.21 -2.64
CA ARG A 308 12.32 -24.96 -2.63
C ARG A 308 11.44 -23.71 -2.54
N ILE A 309 10.36 -23.64 -3.33
CA ILE A 309 9.42 -22.50 -3.31
C ILE A 309 8.79 -22.34 -1.93
N GLY A 310 8.27 -23.41 -1.32
CA GLY A 310 7.69 -23.33 0.02
C GLY A 310 8.69 -22.94 1.11
N ASP A 311 9.94 -23.42 1.02
CA ASP A 311 11.01 -23.08 1.98
C ASP A 311 11.43 -21.60 1.85
N GLN A 312 11.46 -21.09 0.61
CA GLN A 312 11.74 -19.70 0.30
C GLN A 312 10.59 -18.77 0.74
N LEU A 313 9.32 -19.15 0.53
CA LEU A 313 8.14 -18.40 1.01
C LEU A 313 8.15 -18.28 2.55
N ILE A 314 8.37 -19.39 3.25
CA ILE A 314 8.51 -19.42 4.72
C ILE A 314 9.64 -18.48 5.18
N SER A 315 10.78 -18.51 4.50
CA SER A 315 11.92 -17.62 4.80
C SER A 315 11.60 -16.14 4.54
N ALA A 316 10.90 -15.83 3.44
CA ALA A 316 10.50 -14.49 3.06
C ALA A 316 9.50 -13.89 4.07
N PHE A 317 8.45 -14.63 4.42
CA PHE A 317 7.45 -14.18 5.41
C PHE A 317 8.09 -14.00 6.81
N THR A 318 9.02 -14.89 7.18
CA THR A 318 9.83 -14.74 8.41
C THR A 318 10.67 -13.47 8.38
N GLN A 319 11.30 -13.13 7.25
CA GLN A 319 12.07 -11.90 7.10
C GLN A 319 11.18 -10.66 7.19
N ILE A 320 10.11 -10.59 6.41
CA ILE A 320 9.20 -9.42 6.37
C ILE A 320 8.62 -9.15 7.76
N SER A 321 8.21 -10.20 8.49
CA SER A 321 7.74 -10.05 9.86
C SER A 321 8.84 -9.56 10.81
N ARG A 322 10.06 -10.12 10.74
CA ARG A 322 11.18 -9.68 11.58
C ARG A 322 11.50 -8.20 11.39
N ASP A 323 11.62 -7.76 10.13
CA ASP A 323 11.92 -6.38 9.76
C ASP A 323 10.79 -5.41 10.16
N ALA A 324 9.52 -5.86 10.12
CA ALA A 324 8.37 -5.10 10.61
C ALA A 324 8.34 -4.99 12.15
N LYS A 325 8.59 -6.10 12.86
CA LYS A 325 8.63 -6.12 14.33
C LYS A 325 9.82 -5.33 14.89
N ALA A 326 10.95 -5.29 14.18
CA ALA A 326 12.10 -4.42 14.49
C ALA A 326 11.74 -2.91 14.43
N LYS A 327 10.72 -2.52 13.66
CA LYS A 327 10.13 -1.17 13.65
C LYS A 327 8.97 -0.98 14.64
N GLY A 328 8.70 -1.95 15.52
CA GLY A 328 7.60 -1.88 16.49
C GLY A 328 6.20 -2.01 15.88
N LEU A 329 6.11 -2.54 14.64
CA LEU A 329 4.83 -2.80 13.96
C LEU A 329 4.25 -4.15 14.41
N LYS A 330 2.93 -4.29 14.24
CA LYS A 330 2.20 -5.55 14.42
C LYS A 330 2.05 -6.26 13.08
N VAL A 331 2.28 -7.56 13.05
CA VAL A 331 2.32 -8.33 11.80
C VAL A 331 1.24 -9.39 11.78
N PHE A 332 0.38 -9.34 10.77
CA PHE A 332 -0.67 -10.32 10.53
C PHE A 332 -0.36 -11.13 9.27
N ALA A 333 -0.91 -12.34 9.18
CA ALA A 333 -0.87 -13.14 7.97
C ALA A 333 -2.22 -13.78 7.67
N ALA A 334 -2.47 -14.12 6.41
CA ALA A 334 -3.55 -15.04 6.05
C ALA A 334 -3.02 -16.29 5.34
N THR A 335 -3.78 -17.38 5.44
CA THR A 335 -3.52 -18.60 4.67
C THR A 335 -3.78 -18.38 3.19
N ILE A 336 -2.91 -18.94 2.34
CA ILE A 336 -3.03 -18.91 0.88
C ILE A 336 -4.29 -19.69 0.49
N THR A 337 -5.27 -19.03 -0.12
CA THR A 337 -6.54 -19.62 -0.56
C THR A 337 -6.33 -20.69 -1.65
N PRO A 338 -7.33 -21.53 -1.96
CA PRO A 338 -7.18 -22.64 -2.91
C PRO A 338 -6.57 -22.25 -4.25
N LEU A 339 -5.80 -23.17 -4.85
CA LEU A 339 -5.21 -22.96 -6.16
C LEU A 339 -6.27 -23.08 -7.25
N GLY A 340 -6.33 -22.10 -8.14
CA GLY A 340 -7.17 -22.17 -9.33
C GLY A 340 -6.78 -23.32 -10.26
N THR A 341 -7.72 -23.67 -11.14
CA THR A 341 -7.62 -24.77 -12.11
C THR A 341 -6.28 -24.77 -12.87
N GLY A 342 -5.89 -23.64 -13.46
CA GLY A 342 -4.60 -23.47 -14.17
C GLY A 342 -3.35 -23.49 -13.28
N TYR A 343 -3.50 -23.39 -11.96
CA TYR A 343 -2.42 -23.49 -10.97
C TYR A 343 -2.34 -24.87 -10.29
N THR A 344 -3.36 -25.73 -10.40
CA THR A 344 -3.28 -27.11 -9.90
C THR A 344 -2.24 -27.95 -10.67
N GLY A 345 -1.70 -28.99 -10.02
CA GLY A 345 -0.79 -29.96 -10.63
C GLY A 345 0.42 -30.34 -9.77
N GLY A 346 0.86 -31.60 -9.88
CA GLY A 346 2.06 -32.12 -9.20
C GLY A 346 2.03 -31.93 -7.68
N SER A 347 3.07 -31.28 -7.15
CA SER A 347 3.29 -31.05 -5.71
C SER A 347 2.84 -29.67 -5.20
N ARG A 348 2.11 -28.89 -6.01
CA ARG A 348 1.73 -27.50 -5.70
C ARG A 348 0.75 -27.38 -4.53
N GLU A 349 -0.31 -28.18 -4.52
CA GLU A 349 -1.33 -28.12 -3.46
C GLU A 349 -0.78 -28.57 -2.10
N GLN A 350 0.06 -29.60 -2.10
CA GLN A 350 0.79 -30.09 -0.93
C GLN A 350 1.71 -29.00 -0.36
N THR A 351 2.31 -28.19 -1.24
CA THR A 351 3.15 -27.05 -0.84
C THR A 351 2.33 -25.89 -0.30
N ARG A 352 1.18 -25.56 -0.92
CA ARG A 352 0.23 -24.58 -0.36
C ARG A 352 -0.23 -25.01 1.04
N GLN A 353 -0.64 -26.27 1.21
CA GLN A 353 -1.04 -26.82 2.52
C GLN A 353 0.11 -26.76 3.54
N ARG A 354 1.35 -27.07 3.15
CA ARG A 354 2.54 -26.98 4.00
C ARG A 354 2.84 -25.55 4.45
N VAL A 355 2.78 -24.58 3.53
CA VAL A 355 2.97 -23.15 3.85
C VAL A 355 1.82 -22.65 4.74
N ASN A 356 0.57 -23.02 4.47
CA ASN A 356 -0.58 -22.67 5.30
C ASN A 356 -0.50 -23.25 6.72
N GLN A 357 -0.11 -24.51 6.86
CA GLN A 357 0.09 -25.15 8.15
C GLN A 357 1.16 -24.41 8.97
N TRP A 358 2.28 -24.02 8.33
CA TRP A 358 3.29 -23.19 8.98
C TRP A 358 2.75 -21.82 9.37
N ILE A 359 2.03 -21.12 8.47
CA ILE A 359 1.42 -19.81 8.75
C ILE A 359 0.52 -19.89 10.00
N LEU A 360 -0.37 -20.90 10.09
CA LEU A 360 -1.26 -21.10 11.24
C LEU A 360 -0.49 -21.41 12.53
N GLN A 361 0.59 -22.20 12.46
CA GLN A 361 1.46 -22.50 13.60
C GLN A 361 2.26 -21.29 14.10
N GLN A 362 2.36 -20.21 13.32
CA GLN A 362 3.07 -18.97 13.70
C GLN A 362 2.19 -17.91 14.37
N ALA A 363 0.91 -18.18 14.62
CA ALA A 363 0.02 -17.29 15.35
C ALA A 363 0.49 -17.06 16.80
N GLY A 364 0.62 -15.80 17.21
CA GLY A 364 1.22 -15.40 18.50
C GLY A 364 2.75 -15.43 18.52
N GLY A 365 3.40 -15.98 17.49
CA GLY A 365 4.85 -16.09 17.35
C GLY A 365 5.40 -15.14 16.29
N ILE A 366 5.76 -15.66 15.11
CA ILE A 366 6.20 -14.83 13.98
C ILE A 366 5.08 -13.86 13.57
N PHE A 367 3.81 -14.21 13.66
CA PHE A 367 2.69 -13.29 13.43
C PHE A 367 1.96 -12.96 14.75
N ASP A 368 1.61 -11.70 14.97
CA ASP A 368 0.79 -11.29 16.12
C ASP A 368 -0.65 -11.82 16.04
N ALA A 369 -1.16 -12.04 14.82
CA ALA A 369 -2.41 -12.75 14.55
C ALA A 369 -2.38 -13.39 13.16
N VAL A 370 -3.21 -14.41 12.95
CA VAL A 370 -3.36 -15.11 11.66
C VAL A 370 -4.85 -15.30 11.37
N ILE A 371 -5.27 -15.13 10.12
CA ILE A 371 -6.65 -15.35 9.67
C ILE A 371 -6.68 -16.47 8.63
N ASP A 372 -7.50 -17.49 8.84
CA ASP A 372 -7.56 -18.66 7.96
C ASP A 372 -8.46 -18.40 6.73
N PHE A 373 -8.01 -17.53 5.82
CA PHE A 373 -8.71 -17.16 4.58
C PHE A 373 -9.02 -18.39 3.70
N ASP A 374 -8.11 -19.36 3.63
CA ASP A 374 -8.36 -20.66 2.98
C ASP A 374 -9.64 -21.31 3.52
N LYS A 375 -9.74 -21.53 4.83
CA LYS A 375 -10.92 -22.11 5.46
C LYS A 375 -12.20 -21.30 5.28
N ILE A 376 -12.09 -19.97 5.10
CA ILE A 376 -13.25 -19.09 4.87
C ILE A 376 -13.83 -19.29 3.45
N VAL A 377 -12.99 -19.47 2.42
CA VAL A 377 -13.44 -19.51 1.02
C VAL A 377 -13.40 -20.88 0.34
N ARG A 378 -12.70 -21.89 0.89
CA ARG A 378 -12.59 -23.22 0.28
C ARG A 378 -13.91 -24.01 0.34
N ASP A 379 -14.08 -24.93 -0.61
CA ASP A 379 -15.22 -25.84 -0.63
C ASP A 379 -15.21 -26.75 0.61
N PRO A 380 -16.31 -26.82 1.40
CA PRO A 380 -16.35 -27.65 2.62
C PRO A 380 -16.25 -29.15 2.33
N SER A 381 -16.53 -29.60 1.10
CA SER A 381 -16.34 -30.98 0.65
C SER A 381 -14.97 -31.23 0.01
N ASN A 382 -14.25 -30.17 -0.39
CA ASN A 382 -12.93 -30.27 -1.02
C ASN A 382 -12.05 -29.04 -0.71
N ALA A 383 -11.25 -29.13 0.35
CA ALA A 383 -10.38 -28.05 0.84
C ALA A 383 -9.31 -27.56 -0.15
N SER A 384 -9.15 -28.25 -1.29
CA SER A 384 -8.23 -27.88 -2.39
C SER A 384 -8.90 -27.10 -3.52
N LYS A 385 -10.16 -26.67 -3.33
CA LYS A 385 -10.92 -25.85 -4.30
C LYS A 385 -11.58 -24.66 -3.64
N LEU A 386 -11.69 -23.54 -4.36
CA LEU A 386 -12.57 -22.42 -4.01
C LEU A 386 -14.04 -22.91 -4.01
N ALA A 387 -14.84 -22.51 -3.03
CA ALA A 387 -16.25 -22.90 -2.96
C ALA A 387 -17.03 -22.32 -4.14
N ARG A 388 -17.93 -23.12 -4.75
CA ARG A 388 -18.70 -22.71 -5.94
C ARG A 388 -19.53 -21.42 -5.76
N ALA A 389 -19.93 -21.08 -4.54
CA ALA A 389 -20.62 -19.81 -4.25
C ALA A 389 -19.70 -18.58 -4.42
N TYR A 390 -18.39 -18.76 -4.30
CA TYR A 390 -17.37 -17.71 -4.37
C TYR A 390 -16.58 -17.73 -5.68
N ASP A 391 -16.54 -18.85 -6.41
CA ASP A 391 -15.92 -18.96 -7.73
C ASP A 391 -16.81 -18.37 -8.84
N GLY A 392 -16.87 -17.04 -8.92
CA GLY A 392 -17.71 -16.33 -9.90
C GLY A 392 -17.16 -16.31 -11.32
N SER A 393 -15.85 -16.53 -11.51
CA SER A 393 -15.21 -16.62 -12.82
C SER A 393 -15.12 -18.05 -13.36
N GLY A 394 -15.19 -19.06 -12.49
CA GLY A 394 -14.91 -20.46 -12.83
C GLY A 394 -13.42 -20.77 -12.93
N ASP A 395 -12.53 -19.86 -12.53
CA ASP A 395 -11.08 -20.11 -12.50
C ASP A 395 -10.63 -20.87 -11.24
N GLY A 396 -11.43 -20.84 -10.16
CA GLY A 396 -11.16 -21.51 -8.89
C GLY A 396 -10.10 -20.85 -8.01
N LEU A 397 -9.62 -19.65 -8.38
CA LEU A 397 -8.59 -18.87 -7.68
C LEU A 397 -9.16 -17.57 -7.10
N HIS A 398 -9.98 -16.85 -7.88
CA HIS A 398 -10.41 -15.50 -7.56
C HIS A 398 -11.81 -15.46 -6.94
N PRO A 399 -11.94 -15.07 -5.66
CA PRO A 399 -13.25 -14.89 -5.04
C PRO A 399 -14.03 -13.77 -5.73
N ASN A 400 -15.32 -14.03 -5.97
CA ASN A 400 -16.29 -12.99 -6.31
C ASN A 400 -16.60 -12.11 -5.09
N VAL A 401 -17.44 -11.08 -5.30
CA VAL A 401 -17.92 -10.18 -4.24
C VAL A 401 -18.50 -10.91 -3.02
N ALA A 402 -19.20 -12.05 -3.19
CA ALA A 402 -19.71 -12.83 -2.06
C ALA A 402 -18.60 -13.53 -1.26
N GLY A 403 -17.54 -14.00 -1.94
CA GLY A 403 -16.34 -14.52 -1.29
C GLY A 403 -15.51 -13.44 -0.58
N PHE A 404 -15.42 -12.24 -1.17
CA PHE A 404 -14.82 -11.08 -0.50
C PHE A 404 -15.63 -10.60 0.70
N GLN A 405 -16.96 -10.66 0.63
CA GLN A 405 -17.84 -10.39 1.77
C GLN A 405 -17.63 -11.44 2.89
N ALA A 406 -17.52 -12.73 2.55
CA ALA A 406 -17.21 -13.78 3.52
C ALA A 406 -15.85 -13.57 4.21
N ILE A 407 -14.81 -13.16 3.47
CA ILE A 407 -13.51 -12.76 4.05
C ILE A 407 -13.68 -11.58 5.01
N ALA A 408 -14.37 -10.52 4.60
CA ALA A 408 -14.59 -9.34 5.44
C ALA A 408 -15.38 -9.69 6.72
N ASP A 409 -16.48 -10.45 6.61
CA ASP A 409 -17.33 -10.84 7.74
C ASP A 409 -16.63 -11.80 8.71
N ALA A 410 -15.75 -12.68 8.23
CA ALA A 410 -14.94 -13.54 9.08
C ALA A 410 -13.72 -12.83 9.72
N PHE A 411 -13.30 -11.66 9.21
CA PHE A 411 -12.11 -10.96 9.68
C PHE A 411 -12.21 -10.55 11.17
N PRO A 412 -11.33 -11.00 12.08
CA PRO A 412 -11.42 -10.73 13.50
C PRO A 412 -11.00 -9.28 13.83
N LEU A 413 -11.92 -8.47 14.38
CA LEU A 413 -11.65 -7.06 14.71
C LEU A 413 -10.91 -6.85 16.04
N ASN A 414 -10.92 -7.85 16.92
CA ASN A 414 -10.25 -7.77 18.22
C ASN A 414 -8.72 -7.78 18.12
N ILE A 415 -8.13 -8.24 17.01
CA ILE A 415 -6.66 -8.31 16.82
C ILE A 415 -5.98 -6.94 16.83
N PHE A 416 -6.74 -5.86 16.62
CA PHE A 416 -6.24 -4.49 16.67
C PHE A 416 -6.17 -3.92 18.09
N ASN A 417 -6.75 -4.60 19.09
CA ASN A 417 -6.88 -4.15 20.49
C ASN A 417 -7.53 -2.77 20.67
N VAL A 418 -8.38 -2.35 19.72
CA VAL A 418 -9.13 -1.09 19.80
C VAL A 418 -10.35 -1.28 20.70
N THR A 419 -10.38 -0.61 21.84
CA THR A 419 -11.62 -0.41 22.61
C THR A 419 -12.60 0.40 21.76
N PRO A 420 -13.85 -0.07 21.54
CA PRO A 420 -14.85 0.71 20.79
C PRO A 420 -15.05 2.09 21.44
N GLY A 421 -14.91 3.15 20.64
CA GLY A 421 -14.97 4.52 21.13
C GLY A 421 -16.36 4.85 21.68
N THR A 422 -16.47 5.12 22.98
CA THR A 422 -17.70 5.61 23.60
C THR A 422 -18.11 6.95 22.95
N PRO A 423 -19.37 7.13 22.53
CA PRO A 423 -19.85 8.44 22.06
C PRO A 423 -19.64 9.49 23.15
N THR A 424 -18.97 10.60 22.80
CA THR A 424 -18.45 11.58 23.76
C THR A 424 -19.58 12.40 24.42
N THR A 425 -20.21 11.83 25.45
CA THR A 425 -21.25 12.46 26.27
C THR A 425 -20.70 12.75 27.67
N SER A 426 -21.05 13.90 28.23
CA SER A 426 -20.37 14.47 29.40
C SER A 426 -20.64 13.75 30.74
N THR A 427 -19.57 13.55 31.51
CA THR A 427 -19.52 13.54 33.00
C THR A 427 -20.53 12.69 33.80
N SER A 428 -20.05 11.63 34.47
CA SER A 428 -19.81 11.66 35.94
C SER A 428 -19.29 10.33 36.56
N THR A 429 -18.49 10.49 37.63
CA THR A 429 -18.14 9.58 38.76
C THR A 429 -18.26 8.04 38.66
N THR A 430 -17.08 7.39 38.62
CA THR A 430 -16.52 6.47 39.65
C THR A 430 -17.34 5.30 40.23
N ALA A 431 -16.83 4.07 40.02
CA ALA A 431 -16.86 2.98 41.00
C ALA A 431 -15.61 2.08 40.84
N THR A 432 -15.13 1.46 41.92
CA THR A 432 -13.84 0.74 41.98
C THR A 432 -14.02 -0.78 42.04
N GLY A 433 -13.17 -1.56 41.37
CA GLY A 433 -13.08 -3.02 41.51
C GLY A 433 -11.66 -3.52 41.24
N SER A 434 -11.16 -4.45 42.07
CA SER A 434 -9.79 -4.96 42.01
C SER A 434 -9.77 -6.46 42.31
N THR A 435 -9.04 -7.24 41.50
CA THR A 435 -8.79 -8.68 41.75
C THR A 435 -7.41 -9.08 41.24
N THR A 436 -6.84 -10.13 41.84
CA THR A 436 -5.38 -10.34 41.91
C THR A 436 -4.88 -11.51 41.04
N THR A 437 -3.62 -11.36 40.60
CA THR A 437 -2.62 -12.34 40.12
C THR A 437 -2.88 -13.84 40.28
N SER A 438 -2.44 -14.63 39.29
CA SER A 438 -1.75 -15.91 39.54
C SER A 438 -0.72 -16.20 38.44
N THR A 439 0.40 -16.81 38.81
CA THR A 439 1.57 -17.04 37.96
C THR A 439 2.00 -18.51 38.06
N THR A 440 2.37 -19.13 36.94
CA THR A 440 3.00 -20.47 36.93
C THR A 440 4.22 -20.50 36.02
N THR A 441 5.28 -21.14 36.50
CA THR A 441 6.63 -21.12 35.91
C THR A 441 7.02 -22.53 35.49
N PHE A 442 7.60 -22.71 34.29
CA PHE A 442 8.23 -23.98 33.88
C PHE A 442 9.53 -23.77 33.08
N VAL A 443 10.50 -24.62 33.38
CA VAL A 443 11.90 -24.76 32.92
C VAL A 443 12.21 -26.27 33.13
N PRO A 444 12.87 -27.04 32.22
CA PRO A 444 14.16 -26.79 31.55
C PRO A 444 14.06 -27.04 30.01
N THR A 445 15.08 -27.28 29.17
CA THR A 445 16.50 -27.69 29.36
C THR A 445 17.39 -27.21 28.20
N SER A 446 18.69 -27.06 28.43
CA SER A 446 19.70 -26.75 27.40
C SER A 446 20.42 -27.99 26.86
N THR A 447 20.73 -28.00 25.56
CA THR A 447 21.84 -28.78 24.96
C THR A 447 22.52 -27.94 23.87
N VAL A 448 23.81 -28.19 23.61
CA VAL A 448 24.65 -27.42 22.67
C VAL A 448 25.42 -28.37 21.76
N SER A 449 25.51 -28.05 20.47
CA SER A 449 26.38 -28.76 19.52
C SER A 449 26.88 -27.87 18.36
N THR A 450 28.21 -27.91 18.19
CA THR A 450 29.03 -27.46 17.04
C THR A 450 29.81 -28.70 16.53
N PRO A 451 30.43 -28.79 15.33
CA PRO A 451 31.05 -27.76 14.47
C PRO A 451 30.37 -27.72 13.06
N THR A 452 30.94 -27.44 11.87
CA THR A 452 32.32 -27.33 11.34
C THR A 452 32.37 -26.46 10.07
N SER A 453 33.56 -26.09 9.59
CA SER A 453 33.80 -25.26 8.40
C SER A 453 34.82 -25.86 7.41
N SER A 454 34.56 -25.75 6.10
CA SER A 454 35.48 -25.88 4.93
C SER A 454 34.68 -25.89 3.60
N PRO A 455 35.28 -25.68 2.42
CA PRO A 455 36.15 -24.55 2.03
C PRO A 455 35.68 -23.87 0.71
N THR A 456 36.27 -22.72 0.35
CA THR A 456 35.87 -21.95 -0.86
C THR A 456 36.70 -22.32 -2.10
N PRO A 457 36.08 -22.52 -3.29
CA PRO A 457 36.81 -22.62 -4.56
C PRO A 457 37.09 -21.24 -5.19
N THR A 458 38.29 -21.05 -5.74
CA THR A 458 38.73 -19.83 -6.44
C THR A 458 38.32 -19.80 -7.92
N VAL A 459 38.07 -18.60 -8.46
CA VAL A 459 37.74 -18.36 -9.88
C VAL A 459 38.61 -17.24 -10.45
N SER A 460 38.99 -17.36 -11.73
CA SER A 460 39.88 -16.44 -12.44
C SER A 460 39.36 -14.99 -12.55
N PRO A 461 40.26 -13.99 -12.61
CA PRO A 461 39.87 -12.58 -12.66
C PRO A 461 39.21 -12.22 -14.00
N GLY A 462 38.03 -11.61 -13.92
CA GLY A 462 37.35 -11.00 -15.06
C GLY A 462 37.86 -9.59 -15.34
N GLY A 463 37.28 -8.95 -16.37
CA GLY A 463 37.66 -7.61 -16.81
C GLY A 463 37.06 -6.47 -16.00
N THR A 464 37.00 -5.28 -16.61
CA THR A 464 36.48 -4.06 -15.99
C THR A 464 34.94 -4.04 -15.99
N LEU A 465 34.36 -3.80 -14.82
CA LEU A 465 32.92 -3.74 -14.55
C LEU A 465 32.41 -2.28 -14.63
N PRO A 466 31.35 -1.98 -15.41
CA PRO A 466 30.83 -0.62 -15.54
C PRO A 466 30.36 0.01 -14.22
N LYS A 467 30.36 1.35 -14.15
CA LYS A 467 29.70 2.09 -13.06
C LYS A 467 28.24 1.66 -12.94
N TYR A 468 27.76 1.50 -11.71
CA TYR A 468 26.45 0.96 -11.33
C TYR A 468 26.22 -0.54 -11.60
N SER A 469 27.20 -1.30 -12.10
CA SER A 469 27.09 -2.77 -12.20
C SER A 469 27.37 -3.47 -10.85
N GLN A 470 26.89 -4.71 -10.71
CA GLN A 470 27.16 -5.53 -9.52
C GLN A 470 28.58 -6.10 -9.55
N CYS A 471 29.29 -5.98 -8.43
CA CYS A 471 30.72 -6.32 -8.30
C CYS A 471 31.04 -7.27 -7.13
N ALA A 472 30.07 -7.58 -6.28
CA ALA A 472 30.13 -8.66 -5.29
C ALA A 472 28.72 -8.97 -4.73
N GLY A 473 28.65 -9.95 -3.83
CA GLY A 473 27.45 -10.34 -3.10
C GLY A 473 27.32 -11.86 -2.99
N ASN A 474 26.64 -12.36 -1.96
CA ASN A 474 26.30 -13.78 -1.82
C ASN A 474 25.58 -14.27 -3.09
N GLY A 475 26.10 -15.34 -3.70
CA GLY A 475 25.54 -15.92 -4.93
C GLY A 475 25.96 -15.23 -6.23
N TRP A 476 26.66 -14.09 -6.20
CA TRP A 476 27.19 -13.44 -7.41
C TRP A 476 28.25 -14.34 -8.07
N GLN A 477 28.04 -14.69 -9.34
CA GLN A 477 28.93 -15.54 -10.15
C GLN A 477 29.82 -14.75 -11.12
N GLY A 478 29.82 -13.41 -11.02
CA GLY A 478 30.69 -12.57 -11.84
C GLY A 478 32.13 -12.56 -11.33
N SER A 479 33.04 -12.03 -12.13
CA SER A 479 34.38 -11.66 -11.71
C SER A 479 34.83 -10.40 -12.44
N GLY A 480 35.72 -9.61 -11.81
CA GLY A 480 36.21 -8.35 -12.36
C GLY A 480 36.34 -7.25 -11.32
N PHE A 481 36.81 -6.08 -11.76
CA PHE A 481 37.02 -4.90 -10.93
C PHE A 481 36.24 -3.71 -11.47
N CYS A 482 35.76 -2.82 -10.60
CA CYS A 482 35.04 -1.62 -11.00
C CYS A 482 35.88 -0.70 -11.89
N VAL A 483 35.23 -0.01 -12.83
CA VAL A 483 35.86 0.96 -13.73
C VAL A 483 36.52 2.12 -12.97
N ASP A 484 37.64 2.62 -13.49
CA ASP A 484 38.42 3.72 -12.92
C ASP A 484 37.52 4.89 -12.45
N GLY A 485 37.82 5.39 -11.25
CA GLY A 485 36.99 6.39 -10.58
C GLY A 485 35.74 5.85 -9.89
N THR A 486 35.60 4.51 -9.75
CA THR A 486 34.51 3.87 -8.99
C THR A 486 35.03 2.70 -8.15
N VAL A 487 34.38 2.42 -7.01
CA VAL A 487 34.77 1.33 -6.11
C VAL A 487 33.59 0.42 -5.74
N CYS A 488 33.89 -0.84 -5.42
CA CYS A 488 32.87 -1.85 -5.11
C CYS A 488 32.30 -1.65 -3.70
N ASN A 489 31.17 -0.96 -3.60
CA ASN A 489 30.51 -0.64 -2.35
C ASN A 489 29.50 -1.72 -1.98
N LYS A 490 29.65 -2.34 -0.80
CA LYS A 490 28.68 -3.30 -0.26
C LYS A 490 27.41 -2.58 0.18
N LEU A 491 26.27 -2.89 -0.46
CA LEU A 491 24.96 -2.34 -0.10
C LEU A 491 24.19 -3.29 0.84
N ASN A 492 24.38 -4.60 0.68
CA ASN A 492 23.95 -5.64 1.63
C ASN A 492 24.74 -6.94 1.38
N ASP A 493 24.46 -8.02 2.13
CA ASP A 493 25.18 -9.29 1.99
C ASP A 493 25.05 -9.96 0.61
N TRP A 494 23.97 -9.68 -0.14
CA TRP A 494 23.67 -10.27 -1.45
C TRP A 494 24.04 -9.36 -2.62
N TYR A 495 24.40 -8.09 -2.36
CA TYR A 495 24.62 -7.10 -3.42
C TYR A 495 25.63 -6.00 -3.05
N SER A 496 26.68 -5.88 -3.87
CA SER A 496 27.65 -4.78 -3.88
C SER A 496 27.73 -4.17 -5.27
N GLN A 497 27.90 -2.85 -5.36
CA GLN A 497 27.79 -2.10 -6.62
C GLN A 497 29.01 -1.19 -6.85
N CYS A 498 29.44 -1.04 -8.11
CA CYS A 498 30.44 -0.05 -8.49
C CYS A 498 29.86 1.37 -8.42
N LEU A 499 30.34 2.19 -7.48
CA LEU A 499 29.90 3.59 -7.29
C LEU A 499 31.08 4.55 -7.41
#